data_AF-A0A7C4MDB7-F1
#
_entry.id   AF-A0A7C4MDB7-F1
#
_cell.length_a   1.000
_cell.length_b   1.000
_cell.length_c   1.000
_cell.angle_alpha   90.00
_cell.angle_beta   90.00
_cell.angle_gamma   90.00
#
_symmetry.space_group_name_H-M   'P 1'
#
loop_
_entity.id
_entity.type
_entity.pdbx_description
1 polymer ?
#
loop_
_entity_poly.entity_id
_entity_poly.type
_entity_poly.pdbx_seq_one_letter_code
_entity_poly.pdbx_strand_id
1 'polypeptide(L)'
;MQSNTCVLCGQKSNIGSGEPKLCKVCGYVKEPVKELWSLLNSELATLASVDCETQETARFIADLMALGVDHPRVKHLARLCSTLINLVWERESEGSIYEIEKEVGTTFDITSRLELMANLGLISIEGDIVKIPTNSVIKKIALPMRERINEQYRLRTSLFLLGYITIGTLVRFYDTNDATPVRQLLGSNDSVDRLPRAFISALTFVLLQWYDGWDQFYGSDLRRHLRKSRIQGAVRSDIFGVLAGRDPRRAVTFIKAIWKGFDQIFIFDDYVKRIRERIRERERGGE
;
A
#
# COMPACT_ATOMS: atom_id res chain seq x y z
N MET A 1 -15.54 -17.38 -20.54
CA MET A 1 -15.74 -17.99 -19.20
C MET A 1 -15.52 -16.91 -18.14
N GLN A 2 -16.57 -16.44 -17.46
CA GLN A 2 -16.39 -15.50 -16.34
C GLN A 2 -15.74 -16.25 -15.17
N SER A 3 -14.53 -15.86 -14.80
CA SER A 3 -13.82 -16.53 -13.70
C SER A 3 -14.52 -16.24 -12.37
N ASN A 4 -14.80 -17.28 -11.58
CA ASN A 4 -15.26 -17.17 -10.19
C ASN A 4 -14.08 -16.83 -9.27
N THR A 5 -13.38 -15.75 -9.57
CA THR A 5 -12.17 -15.32 -8.86
C THR A 5 -12.38 -13.92 -8.28
N CYS A 6 -11.85 -13.70 -7.08
CA CYS A 6 -11.85 -12.42 -6.42
C CYS A 6 -11.12 -11.38 -7.27
N VAL A 7 -11.74 -10.22 -7.47
CA VAL A 7 -11.16 -9.12 -8.26
C VAL A 7 -9.89 -8.53 -7.64
N LEU A 8 -9.67 -8.68 -6.32
CA LEU A 8 -8.49 -8.15 -5.62
C LEU A 8 -7.33 -9.15 -5.57
N CYS A 9 -7.58 -10.36 -5.09
CA CYS A 9 -6.51 -11.34 -4.80
C CYS A 9 -6.48 -12.56 -5.74
N GLY A 10 -7.49 -12.74 -6.60
CA GLY A 10 -7.58 -13.87 -7.51
C GLY A 10 -7.99 -15.22 -6.89
N GLN A 11 -8.25 -15.28 -5.57
CA GLN A 11 -8.78 -16.49 -4.92
C GLN A 11 -10.17 -16.86 -5.47
N LYS A 12 -10.54 -18.14 -5.41
CA LYS A 12 -11.91 -18.56 -5.76
C LYS A 12 -12.91 -17.83 -4.86
N SER A 13 -13.91 -17.18 -5.47
CA SER A 13 -15.06 -16.65 -4.74
C SER A 13 -16.20 -17.65 -4.83
N ASN A 14 -16.75 -18.02 -3.68
CA ASN A 14 -17.94 -18.85 -3.56
C ASN A 14 -19.22 -18.01 -3.44
N ILE A 15 -19.08 -16.67 -3.46
CA ILE A 15 -20.21 -15.74 -3.36
C ILE A 15 -20.80 -15.64 -4.77
N GLY A 16 -22.12 -15.80 -4.86
CA GLY A 16 -22.90 -15.78 -6.11
C GLY A 16 -22.73 -14.49 -6.92
N SER A 17 -23.42 -14.43 -8.07
CA SER A 17 -23.27 -13.54 -9.24
C SER A 17 -23.25 -12.01 -9.06
N GLY A 18 -23.01 -11.46 -7.86
CA GLY A 18 -22.84 -10.03 -7.64
C GLY A 18 -21.44 -9.53 -8.05
N GLU A 19 -21.39 -8.39 -8.75
CA GLU A 19 -20.16 -7.65 -8.99
C GLU A 19 -19.99 -6.54 -7.95
N PRO A 20 -18.76 -6.30 -7.44
CA PRO A 20 -17.52 -7.01 -7.70
C PRO A 20 -17.42 -8.32 -6.89
N LYS A 21 -16.95 -9.39 -7.55
CA LYS A 21 -16.72 -10.67 -6.87
C LYS A 21 -15.55 -10.55 -5.89
N LEU A 22 -15.83 -10.65 -4.59
CA LEU A 22 -14.83 -10.71 -3.53
C LEU A 22 -14.76 -12.13 -2.93
N CYS A 23 -13.57 -12.58 -2.51
CA CYS A 23 -13.48 -13.75 -1.63
C CYS A 23 -13.75 -13.32 -0.18
N LYS A 24 -14.03 -14.27 0.70
CA LYS A 24 -14.30 -13.99 2.13
C LYS A 24 -13.21 -13.14 2.78
N VAL A 25 -11.94 -13.41 2.48
CA VAL A 25 -10.80 -12.67 3.06
C VAL A 25 -10.77 -11.23 2.59
N CYS A 26 -10.88 -10.99 1.28
CA CYS A 26 -10.91 -9.64 0.73
C CYS A 26 -12.19 -8.88 1.06
N GLY A 27 -13.28 -9.56 1.39
CA GLY A 27 -14.45 -8.91 1.99
C GLY A 27 -14.18 -8.45 3.43
N TYR A 28 -13.58 -9.32 4.24
CA TYR A 28 -13.33 -9.08 5.67
C TYR A 28 -12.20 -8.09 5.96
N VAL A 29 -11.31 -7.83 4.98
CA VAL A 29 -10.25 -6.81 5.13
C VAL A 29 -10.78 -5.39 4.92
N LYS A 30 -12.06 -5.22 4.59
CA LYS A 30 -12.69 -3.90 4.41
C LYS A 30 -12.57 -3.06 5.68
N GLU A 31 -12.92 -3.63 6.82
CA GLU A 31 -12.90 -2.98 8.13
C GLU A 31 -11.49 -2.47 8.50
N PRO A 32 -10.43 -3.32 8.55
CA PRO A 32 -9.09 -2.83 8.86
C PRO A 32 -8.56 -1.78 7.89
N VAL A 33 -8.92 -1.86 6.61
CA VAL A 33 -8.52 -0.86 5.61
C VAL A 33 -9.18 0.50 5.91
N LYS A 34 -10.47 0.50 6.22
CA LYS A 34 -11.22 1.72 6.54
C LYS A 34 -10.75 2.36 7.85
N GLU A 35 -10.54 1.56 8.89
CA GLU A 35 -10.08 2.08 10.18
C GLU A 35 -8.66 2.64 10.10
N LEU A 36 -7.75 1.94 9.40
CA LEU A 36 -6.40 2.43 9.16
C LEU A 36 -6.41 3.73 8.33
N TRP A 37 -7.30 3.84 7.34
CA TRP A 37 -7.48 5.06 6.56
C TRP A 37 -8.02 6.22 7.40
N SER A 38 -9.01 5.96 8.25
CA SER A 38 -9.60 6.95 9.16
C SER A 38 -8.57 7.47 10.16
N LEU A 39 -7.81 6.57 10.78
CA LEU A 39 -6.71 6.92 11.66
C LEU A 39 -5.67 7.79 10.95
N LEU A 40 -5.18 7.32 9.80
CA LEU A 40 -4.20 8.06 9.02
C LEU A 40 -4.69 9.48 8.67
N ASN A 41 -5.91 9.62 8.14
CA ASN A 41 -6.41 10.94 7.73
C ASN A 41 -6.61 11.88 8.92
N SER A 42 -7.06 11.38 10.07
CA SER A 42 -7.18 12.20 11.28
C SER A 42 -5.83 12.73 11.76
N GLU A 43 -4.78 11.91 11.74
CA GLU A 43 -3.42 12.34 12.07
C GLU A 43 -2.92 13.36 11.05
N LEU A 44 -3.04 13.05 9.76
CA LEU A 44 -2.61 13.91 8.67
C LEU A 44 -3.33 15.27 8.68
N ALA A 45 -4.59 15.35 9.10
CA ALA A 45 -5.33 16.61 9.18
C ALA A 45 -4.69 17.59 10.17
N THR A 46 -4.14 17.09 11.28
CA THR A 46 -3.53 17.90 12.33
C THR A 46 -2.05 18.22 12.11
N LEU A 47 -1.36 17.43 11.28
CA LEU A 47 0.08 17.55 11.10
C LEU A 47 0.45 18.54 10.00
N ALA A 48 1.43 19.41 10.30
CA ALA A 48 2.04 20.30 9.30
C ALA A 48 3.00 19.54 8.37
N SER A 49 3.71 18.54 8.89
CA SER A 49 4.63 17.68 8.15
C SER A 49 4.58 16.24 8.68
N VAL A 50 5.01 15.30 7.83
CA VAL A 50 4.90 13.87 8.07
C VAL A 50 6.27 13.23 7.94
N ASP A 51 6.83 12.80 9.07
CA ASP A 51 8.09 12.06 9.11
C ASP A 51 7.80 10.54 9.13
N CYS A 52 8.06 9.88 8.00
CA CYS A 52 7.74 8.47 7.80
C CYS A 52 8.60 7.50 8.64
N GLU A 53 9.59 7.97 9.41
CA GLU A 53 10.37 7.13 10.32
C GLU A 53 9.91 7.20 11.78
N THR A 54 9.44 8.36 12.19
CA THR A 54 9.10 8.66 13.59
C THR A 54 7.60 8.56 13.84
N GLN A 55 6.77 8.85 12.83
CA GLN A 55 5.32 8.74 12.94
C GLN A 55 4.89 7.28 12.67
N GLU A 56 4.43 6.61 13.71
CA GLU A 56 4.15 5.17 13.73
C GLU A 56 3.20 4.72 12.62
N THR A 57 2.09 5.44 12.40
CA THR A 57 1.09 5.09 11.36
C THR A 57 1.69 5.23 9.95
N ALA A 58 2.42 6.31 9.69
CA ALA A 58 3.08 6.54 8.41
C ALA A 58 4.16 5.46 8.14
N ARG A 59 4.96 5.15 9.16
CA ARG A 59 5.96 4.08 9.12
C ARG A 59 5.31 2.72 8.83
N PHE A 60 4.22 2.39 9.52
CA PHE A 60 3.51 1.14 9.32
C PHE A 60 2.97 1.01 7.90
N ILE A 61 2.37 2.07 7.35
CA ILE A 61 1.86 2.08 5.98
C ILE A 61 2.99 1.88 4.96
N ALA A 62 4.13 2.55 5.13
CA ALA A 62 5.29 2.36 4.27
C ALA A 62 5.81 0.91 4.33
N ASP A 63 5.90 0.37 5.55
CA ASP A 63 6.34 -1.00 5.81
C ASP A 63 5.41 -2.05 5.16
N LEU A 64 4.09 -1.81 5.15
CA LEU A 64 3.13 -2.66 4.44
C LEU A 64 3.36 -2.66 2.93
N MET A 65 3.75 -1.52 2.33
CA MET A 65 4.02 -1.43 0.89
C MET A 65 5.34 -2.10 0.49
N ALA A 66 6.31 -2.18 1.41
CA ALA A 66 7.58 -2.87 1.17
C ALA A 66 7.37 -4.36 0.81
N LEU A 67 6.26 -4.98 1.25
CA LEU A 67 5.89 -6.36 0.89
C LEU A 67 5.77 -6.60 -0.63
N GLY A 68 5.48 -5.55 -1.39
CA GLY A 68 5.24 -5.63 -2.83
C GLY A 68 6.32 -5.00 -3.69
N VAL A 69 7.35 -4.36 -3.11
CA VAL A 69 8.25 -3.44 -3.83
C VAL A 69 9.03 -4.11 -4.97
N ASP A 70 9.21 -5.43 -4.92
CA ASP A 70 9.87 -6.20 -5.98
C ASP A 70 8.96 -6.56 -7.15
N HIS A 71 7.66 -6.44 -6.98
CA HIS A 71 6.75 -6.58 -8.09
C HIS A 71 6.95 -5.39 -9.05
N PRO A 72 7.25 -5.62 -10.35
CA PRO A 72 7.60 -4.55 -11.28
C PRO A 72 6.60 -3.39 -11.25
N ARG A 73 5.30 -3.70 -11.25
CA ARG A 73 4.24 -2.66 -11.19
C ARG A 73 4.30 -1.81 -9.92
N VAL A 74 4.49 -2.43 -8.75
CA VAL A 74 4.58 -1.72 -7.47
C VAL A 74 5.85 -0.86 -7.43
N LYS A 75 6.96 -1.40 -7.96
CA LYS A 75 8.21 -0.65 -8.13
C LYS A 75 8.04 0.61 -8.99
N HIS A 76 7.32 0.52 -10.11
CA HIS A 76 7.05 1.69 -10.95
C HIS A 76 6.14 2.71 -10.26
N LEU A 77 5.14 2.27 -9.49
CA LEU A 77 4.33 3.17 -8.68
C LEU A 77 5.15 3.87 -7.60
N ALA A 78 6.05 3.16 -6.92
CA ALA A 78 6.97 3.74 -5.95
C ALA A 78 7.90 4.77 -6.60
N ARG A 79 8.36 4.52 -7.83
CA ARG A 79 9.12 5.52 -8.61
C ARG A 79 8.30 6.75 -8.96
N LEU A 80 7.07 6.57 -9.43
CA LEU A 80 6.15 7.70 -9.68
C LEU A 80 5.92 8.52 -8.40
N CYS A 81 5.74 7.86 -7.26
CA CYS A 81 5.65 8.54 -5.96
C CYS A 81 6.92 9.36 -5.66
N SER A 82 8.10 8.77 -5.86
CA SER A 82 9.38 9.48 -5.68
C SER A 82 9.52 10.68 -6.62
N THR A 83 9.13 10.54 -7.89
CA THR A 83 9.16 11.63 -8.88
C THR A 83 8.25 12.78 -8.44
N LEU A 84 7.02 12.49 -8.02
CA LEU A 84 6.11 13.54 -7.55
C LEU A 84 6.62 14.23 -6.27
N ILE A 85 7.24 13.49 -5.35
CA ILE A 85 7.88 14.10 -4.17
C ILE A 85 9.02 15.04 -4.62
N ASN A 86 9.82 14.65 -5.60
CA ASN A 86 10.93 15.47 -6.12
C ASN A 86 10.45 16.76 -6.79
N LEU A 87 9.28 16.77 -7.45
CA LEU A 87 8.69 17.99 -8.03
C LEU A 87 8.51 19.09 -6.99
N VAL A 88 8.19 18.73 -5.74
CA VAL A 88 8.01 19.71 -4.65
C VAL A 88 9.30 20.51 -4.41
N TRP A 89 10.47 19.91 -4.62
CA TRP A 89 11.74 20.55 -4.32
C TRP A 89 12.42 21.17 -5.52
N GLU A 90 12.40 20.45 -6.64
CA GLU A 90 13.23 20.78 -7.80
C GLU A 90 12.50 21.69 -8.78
N ARG A 91 11.16 21.75 -8.70
CA ARG A 91 10.32 22.34 -9.74
C ARG A 91 9.13 23.12 -9.21
N GLU A 92 9.28 23.76 -8.06
CA GLU A 92 8.25 24.61 -7.45
C GLU A 92 6.87 23.93 -7.29
N SER A 93 6.85 22.60 -7.13
CA SER A 93 5.63 21.78 -7.04
C SER A 93 4.84 21.59 -8.35
N GLU A 94 5.48 21.78 -9.51
CA GLU A 94 4.85 21.60 -10.82
C GLU A 94 5.75 20.81 -11.79
N GLY A 95 5.14 20.13 -12.78
CA GLY A 95 5.87 19.44 -13.85
C GLY A 95 4.95 18.98 -14.96
N SER A 96 5.48 18.83 -16.18
CA SER A 96 4.67 18.29 -17.29
C SER A 96 4.51 16.77 -17.19
N ILE A 97 3.41 16.23 -17.72
CA ILE A 97 3.19 14.78 -17.77
C ILE A 97 4.31 14.10 -18.54
N TYR A 98 4.77 14.69 -19.66
CA TYR A 98 5.88 14.18 -20.46
C TYR A 98 7.19 14.03 -19.65
N GLU A 99 7.54 15.02 -18.84
CA GLU A 99 8.75 14.97 -18.01
C GLU A 99 8.64 13.93 -16.90
N ILE A 100 7.48 13.86 -16.24
CA ILE A 100 7.18 12.82 -15.24
C ILE A 100 7.30 11.44 -15.87
N GLU A 101 6.74 11.24 -17.06
CA GLU A 101 6.82 9.98 -17.78
C GLU A 101 8.25 9.56 -18.11
N LYS A 102 9.03 10.51 -18.63
CA LYS A 102 10.45 10.32 -18.93
C LYS A 102 11.25 9.94 -17.70
N GLU A 103 11.01 10.57 -16.55
CA GLU A 103 11.71 10.27 -15.30
C GLU A 103 11.33 8.92 -14.70
N VAL A 104 10.04 8.57 -14.72
CA VAL A 104 9.58 7.26 -14.21
C VAL A 104 10.11 6.12 -15.07
N GLY A 105 10.30 6.37 -16.39
CA GLY A 105 10.91 5.45 -17.34
C GLY A 105 10.11 4.15 -17.46
N THR A 106 8.81 4.27 -17.73
CA THR A 106 7.89 3.13 -17.76
C THR A 106 7.07 3.07 -19.03
N THR A 107 6.70 1.86 -19.44
CA THR A 107 5.77 1.60 -20.55
C THR A 107 4.32 1.47 -20.07
N PHE A 108 4.07 1.63 -18.77
CA PHE A 108 2.74 1.55 -18.20
C PHE A 108 2.04 2.90 -18.28
N ASP A 109 0.72 2.88 -18.50
CA ASP A 109 -0.15 4.07 -18.48
C ASP A 109 0.03 4.91 -17.20
N ILE A 110 0.62 6.11 -17.36
CA ILE A 110 0.84 7.08 -16.29
C ILE A 110 -0.38 7.99 -16.13
N THR A 111 -1.03 8.37 -17.23
CA THR A 111 -2.18 9.27 -17.22
C THR A 111 -3.28 8.76 -16.32
N SER A 112 -3.70 7.49 -16.47
CA SER A 112 -4.72 6.88 -15.59
C SER A 112 -4.33 6.91 -14.10
N ARG A 113 -3.03 6.88 -13.79
CA ARG A 113 -2.55 6.92 -12.40
C ARG A 113 -2.48 8.33 -11.85
N LEU A 114 -2.08 9.29 -12.67
CA LEU A 114 -2.13 10.70 -12.31
C LEU A 114 -3.59 11.12 -12.08
N GLU A 115 -4.52 10.70 -12.93
CA GLU A 115 -5.96 10.91 -12.72
C GLU A 115 -6.45 10.30 -11.41
N LEU A 116 -6.01 9.08 -11.07
CA LEU A 116 -6.30 8.47 -9.78
C LEU A 116 -5.76 9.31 -8.61
N MET A 117 -4.53 9.82 -8.71
CA MET A 117 -3.93 10.67 -7.68
C MET A 117 -4.62 12.03 -7.58
N ALA A 118 -5.07 12.59 -8.69
CA ALA A 118 -5.87 13.82 -8.71
C ALA A 118 -7.21 13.62 -8.01
N ASN A 119 -7.87 12.49 -8.27
CA ASN A 119 -9.11 12.11 -7.58
C ASN A 119 -8.94 11.91 -6.06
N LEU A 120 -7.71 11.60 -5.61
CA LEU A 120 -7.36 11.52 -4.19
C LEU A 120 -6.92 12.88 -3.61
N GLY A 121 -6.98 13.97 -4.39
CA GLY A 121 -6.57 15.31 -3.96
C GLY A 121 -5.07 15.49 -3.78
N LEU A 122 -4.24 14.58 -4.32
CA LEU A 122 -2.79 14.63 -4.16
C LEU A 122 -2.13 15.60 -5.14
N ILE A 123 -2.73 15.75 -6.33
CA ILE A 123 -2.28 16.61 -7.42
C ILE A 123 -3.49 17.27 -8.09
N SER A 124 -3.26 18.30 -8.89
CA SER A 124 -4.20 18.80 -9.90
C SER A 124 -3.57 18.66 -11.29
N ILE A 125 -4.41 18.46 -12.31
CA ILE A 125 -3.99 18.32 -13.71
C ILE A 125 -4.66 19.44 -14.49
N GLU A 126 -3.86 20.33 -15.09
CA GLU A 126 -4.30 21.46 -15.91
C GLU A 126 -3.66 21.34 -17.30
N GLY A 127 -4.39 20.76 -18.25
CA GLY A 127 -3.82 20.39 -19.55
C GLY A 127 -2.74 19.33 -19.39
N ASP A 128 -1.49 19.64 -19.78
CA ASP A 128 -0.33 18.75 -19.65
C ASP A 128 0.48 19.00 -18.36
N ILE A 129 0.02 19.91 -17.50
CA ILE A 129 0.75 20.29 -16.28
C ILE A 129 0.14 19.58 -15.06
N VAL A 130 1.01 18.91 -14.31
CA VAL A 130 0.72 18.36 -12.98
C VAL A 130 1.20 19.35 -11.94
N LYS A 131 0.31 19.75 -11.03
CA LYS A 131 0.63 20.62 -9.88
C LYS A 131 0.36 19.90 -8.58
N ILE A 132 1.16 20.16 -7.55
CA ILE A 132 0.98 19.61 -6.22
C ILE A 132 0.37 20.70 -5.31
N PRO A 133 -0.90 20.56 -4.90
CA PRO A 133 -1.57 21.52 -4.03
C PRO A 133 -0.83 21.74 -2.70
N THR A 134 -0.97 22.93 -2.13
CA THR A 134 -0.28 23.29 -0.87
C THR A 134 -0.65 22.41 0.32
N ASN A 135 -1.91 21.97 0.38
CA ASN A 135 -2.42 21.08 1.42
C ASN A 135 -2.23 19.58 1.10
N SER A 136 -1.62 19.24 -0.04
CA SER A 136 -1.39 17.85 -0.44
C SER A 136 -0.49 17.12 0.55
N VAL A 137 -0.81 15.85 0.80
CA VAL A 137 0.03 14.92 1.57
C VAL A 137 1.44 14.85 0.99
N ILE A 138 1.60 15.00 -0.33
CA ILE A 138 2.91 15.01 -0.99
C ILE A 138 3.79 16.14 -0.44
N LYS A 139 3.24 17.36 -0.22
CA LYS A 139 4.03 18.43 0.40
C LYS A 139 4.38 18.13 1.85
N LYS A 140 3.42 17.61 2.63
CA LYS A 140 3.65 17.28 4.05
C LYS A 140 4.80 16.29 4.26
N ILE A 141 4.93 15.30 3.37
CA ILE A 141 6.00 14.28 3.43
C ILE A 141 7.30 14.74 2.78
N ALA A 142 7.24 15.67 1.82
CA ALA A 142 8.42 16.22 1.16
C ALA A 142 9.22 17.14 2.08
N LEU A 143 8.58 17.81 3.05
CA LEU A 143 9.24 18.77 3.94
C LEU A 143 10.38 18.14 4.77
N PRO A 144 10.16 17.07 5.57
CA PRO A 144 11.23 16.49 6.39
C PRO A 144 12.34 15.82 5.56
N MET A 145 12.00 15.40 4.34
CA MET A 145 12.92 14.73 3.43
C MET A 145 13.96 15.71 2.82
N ARG A 146 13.70 17.03 2.82
CA ARG A 146 14.70 18.06 2.42
C ARG A 146 15.93 18.06 3.34
N GLU A 147 15.73 17.79 4.62
CA GLU A 147 16.78 17.83 5.64
C GLU A 147 17.56 16.52 5.74
N ARG A 148 17.09 15.44 5.08
CA ARG A 148 17.65 14.09 5.18
C ARG A 148 18.03 13.52 3.81
N ILE A 149 19.34 13.42 3.54
CA ILE A 149 19.90 12.85 2.30
C ILE A 149 20.02 11.30 2.37
N ASN A 150 19.21 10.63 3.20
CA ASN A 150 19.27 9.17 3.37
C ASN A 150 18.39 8.46 2.31
N GLU A 151 18.98 7.61 1.47
CA GLU A 151 18.26 6.83 0.46
C GLU A 151 17.13 5.95 1.05
N GLN A 152 17.36 5.34 2.21
CA GLN A 152 16.33 4.54 2.89
C GLN A 152 15.15 5.40 3.33
N TYR A 153 15.43 6.63 3.78
CA TYR A 153 14.40 7.59 4.13
C TYR A 153 13.53 7.92 2.91
N ARG A 154 14.17 8.25 1.79
CA ARG A 154 13.48 8.57 0.52
C ARG A 154 12.62 7.42 0.03
N LEU A 155 13.15 6.19 0.12
CA LEU A 155 12.40 4.99 -0.22
C LEU A 155 11.18 4.83 0.68
N ARG A 156 11.35 4.96 2.00
CA ARG A 156 10.24 4.83 2.96
C ARG A 156 9.17 5.90 2.73
N THR A 157 9.56 7.15 2.46
CA THR A 157 8.62 8.23 2.11
C THR A 157 7.85 7.94 0.83
N SER A 158 8.52 7.41 -0.19
CA SER A 158 7.87 7.00 -1.44
C SER A 158 6.90 5.83 -1.23
N LEU A 159 7.28 4.86 -0.38
CA LEU A 159 6.43 3.74 0.00
C LEU A 159 5.23 4.18 0.86
N PHE A 160 5.40 5.19 1.72
CA PHE A 160 4.29 5.79 2.44
C PHE A 160 3.28 6.39 1.48
N LEU A 161 3.71 7.21 0.52
CA LEU A 161 2.81 7.81 -0.48
C LEU A 161 2.09 6.74 -1.30
N LEU A 162 2.80 5.70 -1.71
CA LEU A 162 2.20 4.54 -2.36
C LEU A 162 1.15 3.86 -1.47
N GLY A 163 1.42 3.75 -0.18
CA GLY A 163 0.50 3.15 0.79
C GLY A 163 -0.73 4.00 1.00
N TYR A 164 -0.58 5.33 1.09
CA TYR A 164 -1.69 6.28 1.12
C TYR A 164 -2.58 6.10 -0.11
N ILE A 165 -2.01 6.09 -1.32
CA ILE A 165 -2.75 5.89 -2.57
C ILE A 165 -3.45 4.53 -2.58
N THR A 166 -2.74 3.47 -2.17
CA THR A 166 -3.27 2.09 -2.18
C THR A 166 -4.44 1.94 -1.22
N ILE A 167 -4.30 2.40 0.03
CA ILE A 167 -5.35 2.31 1.04
C ILE A 167 -6.56 3.16 0.64
N GLY A 168 -6.35 4.42 0.20
CA GLY A 168 -7.44 5.29 -0.25
C GLY A 168 -8.19 4.70 -1.46
N THR A 169 -7.47 4.08 -2.38
CA THR A 169 -8.06 3.37 -3.53
C THR A 169 -8.90 2.17 -3.08
N LEU A 170 -8.44 1.41 -2.08
CA LEU A 170 -9.19 0.29 -1.52
C LEU A 170 -10.43 0.75 -0.76
N VAL A 171 -10.35 1.84 0.01
CA VAL A 171 -11.51 2.45 0.68
C VAL A 171 -12.56 2.84 -0.34
N ARG A 172 -12.17 3.58 -1.39
CA ARG A 172 -13.07 3.95 -2.49
C ARG A 172 -13.71 2.72 -3.12
N PHE A 173 -12.93 1.67 -3.40
CA PHE A 173 -13.46 0.41 -3.91
C PHE A 173 -14.52 -0.21 -2.97
N TYR A 174 -14.29 -0.24 -1.66
CA TYR A 174 -15.24 -0.80 -0.70
C TYR A 174 -16.50 0.05 -0.48
N ASP A 175 -16.44 1.34 -0.79
CA ASP A 175 -17.56 2.26 -0.68
C ASP A 175 -18.43 2.27 -1.94
N THR A 176 -17.81 2.24 -3.12
CA THR A 176 -18.51 2.35 -4.40
C THR A 176 -18.74 1.01 -5.08
N ASN A 177 -18.08 -0.06 -4.63
CA ASN A 177 -18.00 -1.34 -5.33
C ASN A 177 -17.39 -1.23 -6.75
N ASP A 178 -16.73 -0.11 -7.07
CA ASP A 178 -16.08 0.11 -8.36
C ASP A 178 -14.61 -0.35 -8.32
N ALA A 179 -14.30 -1.40 -9.06
CA ALA A 179 -12.94 -1.94 -9.18
C ALA A 179 -12.03 -1.12 -10.10
N THR A 180 -12.54 -0.10 -10.81
CA THR A 180 -11.78 0.70 -11.78
C THR A 180 -10.55 1.38 -11.16
N PRO A 181 -10.66 2.08 -10.01
CA PRO A 181 -9.49 2.70 -9.36
C PRO A 181 -8.40 1.68 -8.98
N VAL A 182 -8.80 0.51 -8.47
CA VAL A 182 -7.85 -0.57 -8.14
C VAL A 182 -7.16 -1.10 -9.39
N ARG A 183 -7.90 -1.23 -10.49
CA ARG A 183 -7.36 -1.65 -11.79
C ARG A 183 -6.45 -0.59 -12.39
N GLN A 184 -6.75 0.70 -12.26
CA GLN A 184 -5.87 1.78 -12.71
C GLN A 184 -4.55 1.82 -11.91
N LEU A 185 -4.62 1.63 -10.59
CA LEU A 185 -3.45 1.63 -9.73
C LEU A 185 -2.55 0.41 -10.03
N LEU A 186 -3.13 -0.79 -9.97
CA LEU A 186 -2.38 -2.04 -9.86
C LEU A 186 -2.43 -2.89 -11.15
N GLY A 187 -3.34 -2.59 -12.08
CA GLY A 187 -3.68 -3.37 -13.28
C GLY A 187 -3.51 -2.56 -14.58
N SER A 188 -3.77 -3.19 -15.73
CA SER A 188 -4.11 -2.47 -16.97
C SER A 188 -5.49 -2.95 -17.41
N ASN A 189 -6.19 -2.16 -18.22
CA ASN A 189 -7.56 -2.45 -18.67
C ASN A 189 -7.72 -3.80 -19.40
N ASP A 190 -6.61 -4.43 -19.84
CA ASP A 190 -6.63 -5.60 -20.72
C ASP A 190 -6.66 -6.97 -20.02
N SER A 191 -6.46 -7.10 -18.71
CA SER A 191 -6.75 -8.36 -17.99
C SER A 191 -6.60 -8.27 -16.48
N VAL A 192 -7.59 -8.83 -15.77
CA VAL A 192 -7.60 -9.10 -14.31
C VAL A 192 -6.44 -10.03 -13.87
N ASP A 193 -5.70 -10.61 -14.83
CA ASP A 193 -4.57 -11.50 -14.60
C ASP A 193 -3.25 -10.82 -14.23
N ARG A 194 -3.17 -9.48 -14.28
CA ARG A 194 -1.92 -8.74 -14.02
C ARG A 194 -1.91 -7.87 -12.77
N LEU A 195 -2.92 -7.97 -11.90
CA LEU A 195 -2.82 -7.40 -10.55
C LEU A 195 -1.62 -8.04 -9.83
N PRO A 196 -0.90 -7.31 -8.96
CA PRO A 196 0.14 -7.85 -8.11
C PRO A 196 -0.51 -8.71 -7.00
N ARG A 197 -1.12 -9.83 -7.40
CA ARG A 197 -1.94 -10.71 -6.55
C ARG A 197 -1.18 -11.17 -5.32
N ALA A 198 0.11 -11.39 -5.46
CA ALA A 198 1.00 -11.79 -4.37
C ALA A 198 1.09 -10.69 -3.29
N PHE A 199 1.28 -9.45 -3.71
CA PHE A 199 1.30 -8.28 -2.83
C PHE A 199 -0.05 -8.10 -2.14
N ILE A 200 -1.16 -8.08 -2.88
CA ILE A 200 -2.50 -7.91 -2.28
C ILE A 200 -2.86 -9.08 -1.35
N SER A 201 -2.52 -10.31 -1.71
CA SER A 201 -2.75 -11.47 -0.82
C SER A 201 -1.93 -11.39 0.46
N ALA A 202 -0.66 -10.97 0.39
CA ALA A 202 0.18 -10.80 1.56
C ALA A 202 -0.31 -9.64 2.44
N LEU A 203 -0.59 -8.48 1.83
CA LEU A 203 -1.12 -7.29 2.49
C LEU A 203 -2.41 -7.61 3.26
N THR A 204 -3.37 -8.25 2.59
CA THR A 204 -4.66 -8.59 3.20
C THR A 204 -4.52 -9.60 4.34
N PHE A 205 -3.64 -10.60 4.19
CA PHE A 205 -3.35 -11.53 5.28
C PHE A 205 -2.76 -10.80 6.49
N VAL A 206 -1.71 -9.99 6.29
CA VAL A 206 -1.02 -9.28 7.38
C VAL A 206 -1.96 -8.32 8.10
N LEU A 207 -2.73 -7.51 7.36
CA LEU A 207 -3.69 -6.58 7.93
C LEU A 207 -4.74 -7.28 8.79
N LEU A 208 -5.26 -8.43 8.33
CA LEU A 208 -6.24 -9.20 9.09
C LEU A 208 -5.65 -9.77 10.37
N GLN A 209 -4.47 -10.40 10.31
CA GLN A 209 -3.82 -10.93 11.52
C GLN A 209 -3.59 -9.80 12.55
N TRP A 210 -3.07 -8.67 12.08
CA TRP A 210 -2.85 -7.50 12.93
C TRP A 210 -4.16 -7.02 13.59
N TYR A 211 -5.20 -6.74 12.78
CA TYR A 211 -6.46 -6.16 13.24
C TYR A 211 -7.25 -7.10 14.16
N ASP A 212 -7.28 -8.40 13.86
CA ASP A 212 -7.94 -9.43 14.68
C ASP A 212 -7.28 -9.62 16.06
N GLY A 213 -6.20 -8.90 16.37
CA GLY A 213 -5.60 -8.89 17.69
C GLY A 213 -4.44 -9.86 17.87
N TRP A 214 -3.95 -10.49 16.80
CA TRP A 214 -2.81 -11.40 16.90
C TRP A 214 -1.54 -10.60 17.17
N ASP A 215 -0.73 -11.08 18.11
CA ASP A 215 0.61 -10.52 18.35
C ASP A 215 1.66 -11.13 17.42
N GLN A 216 1.33 -12.27 16.80
CA GLN A 216 2.19 -12.99 15.87
C GLN A 216 1.37 -13.85 14.92
N PHE A 217 1.98 -14.26 13.80
CA PHE A 217 1.43 -15.30 12.92
C PHE A 217 2.51 -16.27 12.45
N TYR A 218 2.08 -17.46 12.05
CA TYR A 218 2.97 -18.51 11.58
C TYR A 218 3.22 -18.42 10.07
N GLY A 219 4.46 -18.69 9.66
CA GLY A 219 4.86 -18.76 8.28
C GLY A 219 4.13 -19.87 7.53
N SER A 220 3.82 -20.98 8.19
CA SER A 220 2.98 -22.03 7.60
C SER A 220 1.57 -21.54 7.23
N ASP A 221 0.96 -20.64 8.01
CA ASP A 221 -0.36 -20.07 7.73
C ASP A 221 -0.31 -19.09 6.56
N LEU A 222 0.67 -18.17 6.54
CA LEU A 222 0.88 -17.29 5.38
C LEU A 222 1.15 -18.10 4.11
N ARG A 223 1.98 -19.14 4.20
CA ARG A 223 2.29 -20.02 3.05
C ARG A 223 1.03 -20.73 2.54
N ARG A 224 0.18 -21.21 3.46
CA ARG A 224 -1.11 -21.84 3.12
C ARG A 224 -2.06 -20.83 2.46
N HIS A 225 -2.11 -19.60 2.97
CA HIS A 225 -2.90 -18.51 2.41
C HIS A 225 -2.46 -18.18 0.98
N LEU A 226 -1.17 -17.94 0.76
CA LEU A 226 -0.62 -17.61 -0.58
C LEU A 226 -0.78 -18.77 -1.58
N ARG A 227 -0.74 -20.04 -1.12
CA ARG A 227 -1.05 -21.22 -1.96
C ARG A 227 -2.50 -21.20 -2.43
N LYS A 228 -3.46 -20.85 -1.57
CA LYS A 228 -4.88 -20.73 -1.94
C LYS A 228 -5.10 -19.63 -2.98
N SER A 229 -4.29 -18.57 -2.93
CA SER A 229 -4.25 -17.50 -3.95
C SER A 229 -3.45 -17.87 -5.22
N ARG A 230 -2.99 -19.12 -5.36
CA ARG A 230 -2.19 -19.60 -6.51
C ARG A 230 -0.89 -18.83 -6.74
N ILE A 231 -0.27 -18.30 -5.69
CA ILE A 231 1.00 -17.59 -5.79
C ILE A 231 2.15 -18.59 -5.93
N GLN A 232 3.04 -18.34 -6.90
CA GLN A 232 4.17 -19.20 -7.23
C GLN A 232 5.19 -19.35 -6.08
N GLY A 233 6.02 -20.40 -6.14
CA GLY A 233 7.06 -20.68 -5.13
C GLY A 233 8.05 -19.54 -4.92
N ALA A 234 8.69 -19.08 -5.99
CA ALA A 234 9.69 -18.01 -5.95
C ALA A 234 9.13 -16.72 -5.33
N VAL A 235 7.98 -16.24 -5.81
CA VAL A 235 7.31 -15.03 -5.30
C VAL A 235 6.95 -15.15 -3.82
N ARG A 236 6.56 -16.35 -3.35
CA ARG A 236 6.34 -16.59 -1.92
C ARG A 236 7.65 -16.46 -1.14
N SER A 237 8.74 -17.05 -1.62
CA SER A 237 10.04 -16.93 -0.96
C SER A 237 10.49 -15.47 -0.84
N ASP A 238 10.22 -14.64 -1.85
CA ASP A 238 10.53 -13.20 -1.83
C ASP A 238 9.75 -12.48 -0.71
N ILE A 239 8.43 -12.70 -0.62
CA ILE A 239 7.59 -12.15 0.46
C ILE A 239 8.12 -12.55 1.84
N PHE A 240 8.49 -13.82 2.02
CA PHE A 240 9.08 -14.29 3.28
C PHE A 240 10.45 -13.67 3.54
N GLY A 241 11.25 -13.43 2.49
CA GLY A 241 12.54 -12.75 2.60
C GLY A 241 12.40 -11.32 3.11
N VAL A 242 11.43 -10.57 2.55
CA VAL A 242 11.09 -9.21 3.00
C VAL A 242 10.62 -9.23 4.46
N LEU A 243 9.61 -10.04 4.79
CA LEU A 243 9.11 -10.15 6.17
C LEU A 243 10.17 -10.60 7.18
N ALA A 244 11.17 -11.35 6.73
CA ALA A 244 12.27 -11.80 7.56
C ALA A 244 13.40 -10.78 7.72
N GLY A 245 13.29 -9.59 7.10
CA GLY A 245 14.32 -8.56 7.13
C GLY A 245 15.64 -9.01 6.49
N ARG A 246 15.60 -9.99 5.56
CA ARG A 246 16.82 -10.52 4.91
C ARG A 246 17.45 -9.53 3.94
N ASP A 247 16.69 -8.52 3.53
CA ASP A 247 17.18 -7.45 2.67
C ASP A 247 17.29 -6.14 3.49
N PRO A 248 18.51 -5.70 3.83
CA PRO A 248 18.72 -4.49 4.63
C PRO A 248 18.32 -3.21 3.88
N ARG A 249 18.16 -3.26 2.54
CA ARG A 249 17.66 -2.12 1.75
C ARG A 249 16.15 -2.00 1.80
N ARG A 250 15.46 -3.02 2.32
CA ARG A 250 14.00 -3.16 2.32
C ARG A 250 13.48 -3.50 3.71
N ALA A 251 14.22 -3.10 4.75
CA ALA A 251 13.95 -3.47 6.12
C ALA A 251 12.55 -3.00 6.53
N VAL A 252 11.61 -3.95 6.53
CA VAL A 252 10.36 -3.83 7.25
C VAL A 252 10.69 -3.88 8.74
N THR A 253 10.05 -3.01 9.50
CA THR A 253 10.29 -2.89 10.94
C THR A 253 9.06 -3.18 11.76
N PHE A 254 7.90 -3.29 11.12
CA PHE A 254 6.63 -3.64 11.76
C PHE A 254 6.60 -5.07 12.31
N ILE A 255 7.57 -5.91 11.92
CA ILE A 255 7.55 -7.33 12.25
C ILE A 255 8.96 -7.89 12.42
N LYS A 256 9.11 -8.77 13.40
CA LYS A 256 10.34 -9.55 13.65
C LYS A 256 10.09 -11.00 13.30
N ALA A 257 10.97 -11.59 12.49
CA ALA A 257 10.92 -13.02 12.21
C ALA A 257 11.86 -13.81 13.13
N ILE A 258 11.37 -14.90 13.70
CA ILE A 258 12.15 -15.86 14.47
C ILE A 258 11.89 -17.28 13.96
N TRP A 259 12.86 -18.17 14.09
CA TRP A 259 12.66 -19.60 13.83
C TRP A 259 12.27 -20.32 15.11
N LYS A 260 11.21 -21.12 15.06
CA LYS A 260 10.81 -22.01 16.15
C LYS A 260 10.57 -23.41 15.59
N GLY A 261 11.55 -24.29 15.78
CA GLY A 261 11.56 -25.61 15.15
C GLY A 261 11.62 -25.48 13.62
N PHE A 262 10.65 -26.08 12.92
CA PHE A 262 10.59 -26.09 11.46
C PHE A 262 9.74 -24.96 10.85
N ASP A 263 9.20 -24.06 11.67
CA ASP A 263 8.42 -22.92 11.18
C ASP A 263 9.05 -21.58 11.54
N GLN A 264 8.74 -20.59 10.70
CA GLN A 264 9.10 -19.21 10.92
C GLN A 264 7.90 -18.50 11.56
N ILE A 265 8.12 -17.83 12.68
CA ILE A 265 7.09 -17.05 13.38
C ILE A 265 7.40 -15.57 13.14
N PHE A 266 6.37 -14.81 12.80
CA PHE A 266 6.46 -13.37 12.58
C PHE A 266 5.71 -12.66 13.70
N ILE A 267 6.42 -11.88 14.50
CA ILE A 267 5.91 -11.19 15.71
C ILE A 267 5.81 -9.71 15.40
N PHE A 268 4.61 -9.14 15.55
CA PHE A 268 4.40 -7.71 15.35
C PHE A 268 5.18 -6.89 16.39
N ASP A 269 5.78 -5.79 15.92
CA ASP A 269 6.44 -4.83 16.79
C ASP A 269 5.43 -4.11 17.69
N ASP A 270 5.87 -3.63 18.85
CA ASP A 270 5.01 -2.98 19.82
C ASP A 270 4.41 -1.67 19.29
N TYR A 271 5.12 -0.94 18.42
CA TYR A 271 4.53 0.25 17.80
C TYR A 271 3.30 -0.09 16.95
N VAL A 272 3.33 -1.23 16.26
CA VAL A 272 2.23 -1.70 15.41
C VAL A 272 1.03 -2.10 16.26
N LYS A 273 1.28 -2.70 17.43
CA LYS A 273 0.24 -3.00 18.42
C LYS A 273 -0.38 -1.72 18.98
N ARG A 274 0.41 -0.67 19.25
CA ARG A 274 -0.12 0.64 19.65
C ARG A 274 -1.03 1.27 18.61
N ILE A 275 -0.71 1.16 17.32
CA ILE A 275 -1.60 1.61 16.24
C ILE A 275 -2.96 0.89 16.32
N ARG A 276 -2.96 -0.43 16.53
CA ARG A 276 -4.20 -1.22 16.69
C ARG A 276 -5.00 -0.77 17.92
N GLU A 277 -4.34 -0.58 19.06
CA GLU A 277 -5.04 -0.15 20.27
C GLU A 277 -5.65 1.25 20.09
N ARG A 278 -4.99 2.18 19.39
CA ARG A 278 -5.57 3.48 19.04
C ARG A 278 -6.82 3.35 18.16
N ILE A 279 -6.86 2.39 17.23
CA ILE A 279 -8.08 2.10 16.46
C ILE A 279 -9.20 1.59 17.37
N ARG A 280 -8.90 0.60 18.23
CA ARG A 280 -9.87 0.04 19.17
C ARG A 280 -10.40 1.06 20.17
N GLU A 281 -9.56 1.99 20.61
CA GLU A 281 -9.96 3.09 21.49
C GLU A 281 -10.95 4.02 20.80
N ARG A 282 -10.77 4.32 19.51
CA ARG A 282 -11.74 5.09 18.73
C ARG A 282 -13.06 4.36 18.55
N GLU A 283 -13.02 3.06 18.25
CA GLU A 283 -14.22 2.23 18.14
C GLU A 283 -15.01 2.16 19.46
N ARG A 284 -14.32 2.16 20.61
CA ARG A 284 -14.94 2.20 21.95
C ARG A 284 -15.42 3.59 22.34
N GLY A 285 -14.70 4.63 21.91
CA GLY A 285 -14.93 6.03 22.26
C GLY A 285 -16.10 6.67 21.53
N GLY A 286 -16.57 6.09 20.43
CA GLY A 286 -17.77 6.53 19.72
C GLY A 286 -17.72 8.01 19.33
N GLU A 287 -16.80 8.36 18.42
CA GLU A 287 -16.93 9.59 17.61
C GLU A 287 -17.76 9.31 16.36
#